data_AF-A0A7V0QBS4-F1
#
_entry.id   AF-A0A7V0QBS4-F1
#
_cell.length_a   1.000
_cell.length_b   1.000
_cell.length_c   1.000
_cell.angle_alpha   90.00
_cell.angle_beta   90.00
_cell.angle_gamma   90.00
#
_symmetry.space_group_name_H-M   'P 1'
#
loop_
_entity.id
_entity.type
_entity.pdbx_description
1 polymer ?
#
loop_
_entity_poly.entity_id
_entity_poly.type
_entity_poly.pdbx_seq_one_letter_code
_entity_poly.pdbx_strand_id
1 'polypeptide(L)'
;MFKKLRGEKGFSLAELLIVIAIIGILAGIVVMNMNGSEKSAKAAKLRANLVTMREAILAYKMDHGFYPCTSSDYNSSGNETIFKEQLTWFTSKAGRPSRTKTVTYTYGPYLQSFPEDPVTESSKVVIDLTHERIMDDLKTYVHNSTSAKGGWYYEAKTGQVVVYIGRTVNNDYAYY
;
A
#
# COMPACT_ATOMS: atom_id res chain seq x y z
N MET A 1 -51.72 24.26 -58.37
CA MET A 1 -52.07 24.08 -56.94
C MET A 1 -50.76 23.93 -56.16
N PHE A 2 -50.31 24.95 -55.42
CA PHE A 2 -49.02 24.92 -54.70
C PHE A 2 -49.20 24.48 -53.25
N LYS A 3 -48.45 23.44 -52.86
CA LYS A 3 -48.47 22.80 -51.54
C LYS A 3 -47.60 23.61 -50.58
N LYS A 4 -48.21 24.16 -49.53
CA LYS A 4 -47.54 24.98 -48.51
C LYS A 4 -46.62 24.09 -47.66
N LEU A 5 -45.29 24.26 -47.79
CA LEU A 5 -44.32 23.59 -46.93
C LEU A 5 -44.40 24.22 -45.53
N ARG A 6 -44.64 23.38 -44.52
CA ARG A 6 -44.66 23.77 -43.10
C ARG A 6 -43.26 24.26 -42.71
N GLY A 7 -43.17 25.48 -42.17
CA GLY A 7 -41.90 26.04 -41.69
C GLY A 7 -41.37 25.26 -40.49
N GLU A 8 -40.13 24.83 -40.59
CA GLU A 8 -39.36 24.31 -39.45
C GLU A 8 -39.11 25.47 -38.49
N LYS A 9 -39.55 25.33 -37.24
CA LYS A 9 -39.32 26.33 -36.20
C LYS A 9 -37.84 26.26 -35.80
N GLY A 10 -37.09 27.33 -36.09
CA GLY A 10 -35.71 27.48 -35.63
C GLY A 10 -35.62 27.57 -34.11
N PHE A 11 -34.50 27.07 -33.57
CA PHE A 11 -34.18 27.06 -32.15
C PHE A 11 -34.07 28.50 -31.60
N SER A 12 -34.69 28.79 -30.45
CA SER A 12 -34.60 30.09 -29.80
C SER A 12 -33.27 30.22 -29.04
N LEU A 13 -32.66 31.41 -29.07
CA LEU A 13 -31.50 31.72 -28.23
C LEU A 13 -31.81 31.52 -26.74
N ALA A 14 -33.04 31.81 -26.32
CA ALA A 14 -33.47 31.60 -24.93
C ALA A 14 -33.54 30.11 -24.55
N GLU A 15 -33.89 29.24 -25.51
CA GLU A 15 -33.91 27.78 -25.30
C GLU A 15 -32.50 27.22 -25.12
N LEU A 16 -31.50 27.78 -25.81
CA LEU A 16 -30.11 27.37 -25.59
C LEU A 16 -29.57 27.91 -24.26
N LEU A 17 -29.96 29.13 -23.88
CA LEU A 17 -29.49 29.80 -22.66
C LEU A 17 -29.95 29.07 -21.39
N ILE A 18 -31.19 28.59 -21.35
CA ILE A 18 -31.69 27.82 -20.20
C ILE A 18 -31.00 26.46 -20.07
N VAL A 19 -30.65 25.82 -21.20
CA VAL A 19 -29.95 24.53 -21.20
C VAL A 19 -28.55 24.65 -20.62
N ILE A 20 -27.77 25.65 -21.04
CA ILE A 20 -26.42 25.86 -20.47
C ILE A 20 -26.48 26.28 -19.01
N ALA A 21 -27.52 27.00 -18.58
CA ALA A 21 -27.73 27.35 -17.18
C ALA A 21 -28.00 26.11 -16.31
N ILE A 22 -28.85 25.19 -16.77
CA ILE A 22 -29.13 23.93 -16.06
C ILE A 22 -27.87 23.05 -16.02
N ILE A 23 -27.14 22.94 -17.13
CA ILE A 23 -25.88 22.17 -17.17
C ILE A 23 -24.85 22.76 -16.21
N GLY A 24 -24.73 24.09 -16.10
CA GLY A 24 -23.84 24.75 -15.16
C GLY A 24 -24.15 24.44 -13.69
N ILE A 25 -25.44 24.41 -13.33
CA ILE A 25 -25.89 24.06 -11.97
C ILE A 25 -25.60 22.57 -11.67
N LEU A 26 -25.96 21.67 -12.60
CA LEU A 26 -25.73 20.24 -12.44
C LEU A 26 -24.23 19.91 -12.35
N ALA A 27 -23.40 20.54 -13.18
CA ALA A 27 -21.96 20.37 -13.15
C ALA A 27 -21.35 20.79 -11.79
N GLY A 28 -21.88 21.83 -11.16
CA GLY A 28 -21.42 22.29 -9.84
C GLY A 28 -21.67 21.29 -8.70
N ILE A 29 -22.76 20.53 -8.74
CA ILE A 29 -23.14 19.58 -7.67
C ILE A 29 -22.33 18.28 -7.74
N VAL A 30 -21.95 17.84 -8.95
CA VAL A 30 -21.29 16.53 -9.16
C VAL A 30 -19.89 16.46 -8.54
N VAL A 31 -19.19 17.60 -8.38
CA VAL A 31 -17.79 17.64 -7.92
C VAL A 31 -17.62 17.26 -6.43
N MET A 32 -18.66 17.41 -5.60
CA MET A 32 -18.49 17.32 -4.14
C MET A 32 -18.46 15.89 -3.56
N ASN A 33 -18.71 14.83 -4.34
CA ASN A 33 -18.98 13.49 -3.78
C ASN A 33 -17.85 12.44 -3.93
N MET A 34 -16.66 12.80 -4.45
CA MET A 34 -15.63 11.79 -4.75
C MET A 34 -14.56 11.58 -3.64
N ASN A 35 -14.36 12.55 -2.74
CA ASN A 35 -13.19 12.56 -1.87
C ASN A 35 -13.26 11.63 -0.63
N GLY A 36 -14.46 11.19 -0.22
CA GLY A 36 -14.63 10.37 1.00
C GLY A 36 -14.43 8.87 0.78
N SER A 37 -14.88 8.36 -0.38
CA SER A 37 -14.84 6.93 -0.70
C SER A 37 -13.42 6.40 -0.87
N GLU A 38 -12.55 7.20 -1.51
CA GLU A 38 -11.16 6.82 -1.76
C GLU A 38 -10.35 6.62 -0.48
N LYS A 39 -10.52 7.51 0.51
CA LYS A 39 -9.83 7.39 1.82
C LYS A 39 -10.26 6.12 2.57
N SER A 40 -11.55 5.83 2.60
CA SER A 40 -12.09 4.63 3.24
C SER A 40 -11.59 3.35 2.55
N ALA A 41 -11.59 3.33 1.21
CA ALA A 41 -11.07 2.22 0.43
C ALA A 41 -9.57 1.98 0.69
N LYS A 42 -8.75 3.04 0.74
CA LYS A 42 -7.32 2.95 1.09
C LYS A 42 -7.11 2.41 2.50
N ALA A 43 -7.88 2.88 3.49
CA ALA A 43 -7.78 2.38 4.87
C ALA A 43 -8.22 0.91 5.00
N ALA A 44 -9.27 0.48 4.28
CA ALA A 44 -9.69 -0.91 4.25
C ALA A 44 -8.61 -1.82 3.64
N LYS A 45 -8.04 -1.41 2.50
CA LYS A 45 -6.93 -2.12 1.85
C LYS A 45 -5.70 -2.20 2.76
N LEU A 46 -5.40 -1.13 3.49
CA LEU A 46 -4.29 -1.08 4.42
C LEU A 46 -4.44 -2.11 5.54
N ARG A 47 -5.61 -2.17 6.18
CA ARG A 47 -5.90 -3.16 7.22
C ARG A 47 -5.81 -4.59 6.69
N ALA A 48 -6.33 -4.83 5.48
CA ALA A 48 -6.22 -6.14 4.84
C ALA A 48 -4.76 -6.54 4.58
N ASN A 49 -3.94 -5.62 4.05
CA ASN A 49 -2.52 -5.85 3.81
C ASN A 49 -1.75 -6.14 5.12
N LEU A 50 -2.04 -5.40 6.20
CA LEU A 50 -1.43 -5.63 7.52
C LEU A 50 -1.74 -7.02 8.07
N VAL A 51 -2.98 -7.47 7.97
CA VAL A 51 -3.39 -8.81 8.40
C VAL A 51 -2.62 -9.87 7.61
N THR A 52 -2.64 -9.76 6.28
CA THR A 52 -1.92 -10.68 5.39
C THR A 52 -0.41 -10.74 5.68
N MET A 53 0.23 -9.58 5.93
CA MET A 53 1.65 -9.53 6.28
C MET A 53 1.93 -10.18 7.64
N ARG A 54 1.11 -9.91 8.65
CA ARG A 54 1.26 -10.52 9.98
C ARG A 54 1.08 -12.03 9.92
N GLU A 55 0.09 -12.52 9.19
CA GLU A 55 -0.13 -13.95 8.98
C GLU A 55 1.06 -14.61 8.29
N ALA A 56 1.62 -13.97 7.25
CA ALA A 56 2.81 -14.48 6.57
C ALA A 56 4.05 -14.55 7.48
N ILE A 57 4.27 -13.52 8.31
CA ILE A 57 5.39 -13.50 9.26
C ILE A 57 5.21 -14.54 10.37
N LEU A 58 3.97 -14.74 10.84
CA LEU A 58 3.66 -15.79 11.81
C LEU A 58 3.86 -17.17 11.19
N ALA A 59 3.44 -17.39 9.95
CA ALA A 59 3.68 -18.62 9.21
C ALA A 59 5.18 -18.89 9.04
N TYR A 60 5.97 -17.86 8.70
CA TYR A 60 7.43 -17.96 8.65
C TYR A 60 8.00 -18.43 10.00
N LYS A 61 7.56 -17.83 11.11
CA LYS A 61 7.99 -18.21 12.44
C LYS A 61 7.58 -19.64 12.81
N MET A 62 6.41 -20.10 12.39
CA MET A 62 5.98 -21.48 12.65
C MET A 62 6.89 -22.49 11.95
N ASP A 63 7.30 -22.20 10.71
CA ASP A 63 8.17 -23.09 9.92
C ASP A 63 9.64 -23.06 10.38
N HIS A 64 10.14 -21.89 10.82
CA HIS A 64 11.56 -21.70 11.14
C HIS A 64 11.86 -21.71 12.65
N GLY A 65 10.87 -21.45 13.50
CA GLY A 65 11.00 -21.28 14.95
C GLY A 65 11.44 -19.88 15.38
N PHE A 66 11.72 -18.96 14.45
CA PHE A 66 12.16 -17.59 14.71
C PHE A 66 11.55 -16.61 13.70
N TYR A 67 11.48 -15.34 14.07
CA TYR A 67 11.03 -14.28 13.17
C TYR A 67 12.09 -13.95 12.10
N PRO A 68 11.69 -13.49 10.91
CA PRO A 68 12.63 -12.94 9.93
C PRO A 68 13.51 -11.85 10.54
N CYS A 69 14.74 -11.74 10.07
CA CYS A 69 15.75 -10.78 10.52
C CYS A 69 16.21 -10.92 11.98
N THR A 70 15.86 -12.00 12.66
CA THR A 70 16.47 -12.33 13.97
C THR A 70 17.88 -12.86 13.81
N SER A 71 18.65 -12.96 14.90
CA SER A 71 20.02 -13.47 14.87
C SER A 71 20.16 -14.92 14.39
N SER A 72 19.09 -15.70 14.46
CA SER A 72 19.04 -17.08 13.97
C SER A 72 18.66 -17.19 12.49
N ASP A 73 18.22 -16.07 11.90
CA ASP A 73 17.78 -15.99 10.52
C ASP A 73 18.94 -15.68 9.57
N TYR A 74 18.85 -16.16 8.33
CA TYR A 74 19.80 -15.83 7.28
C TYR A 74 19.90 -14.32 7.03
N ASN A 75 18.79 -13.59 7.22
CA ASN A 75 18.73 -12.14 7.07
C ASN A 75 19.01 -11.38 8.37
N SER A 76 19.93 -11.85 9.20
CA SER A 76 20.27 -11.20 10.48
C SER A 76 20.70 -9.73 10.34
N SER A 77 21.13 -9.31 9.15
CA SER A 77 21.52 -7.93 8.83
C SER A 77 20.35 -7.00 8.51
N GLY A 78 19.10 -7.50 8.46
CA GLY A 78 17.92 -6.68 8.18
C GLY A 78 17.84 -6.13 6.76
N ASN A 79 18.31 -6.89 5.77
CA ASN A 79 18.25 -6.49 4.37
C ASN A 79 16.80 -6.55 3.86
N GLU A 80 16.29 -5.42 3.38
CA GLU A 80 14.92 -5.28 2.84
C GLU A 80 14.63 -6.29 1.72
N THR A 81 15.55 -6.47 0.78
CA THR A 81 15.34 -7.35 -0.38
C THR A 81 15.19 -8.80 0.07
N ILE A 82 16.09 -9.25 0.94
CA ILE A 82 16.06 -10.62 1.46
C ILE A 82 14.78 -10.87 2.26
N PHE A 83 14.34 -9.89 3.07
CA PHE A 83 13.10 -9.99 3.82
C PHE A 83 11.88 -10.22 2.91
N LYS A 84 11.78 -9.48 1.80
CA LYS A 84 10.70 -9.67 0.82
C LYS A 84 10.80 -11.02 0.14
N GLU A 85 11.99 -11.44 -0.24
CA GLU A 85 12.23 -12.74 -0.87
C GLU A 85 11.90 -13.90 0.07
N GLN A 86 12.21 -13.78 1.36
CA GLN A 86 11.88 -14.78 2.39
C GLN A 86 10.37 -14.99 2.54
N LEU A 87 9.57 -13.94 2.38
CA LEU A 87 8.12 -14.04 2.45
C LEU A 87 7.46 -14.45 1.13
N THR A 88 8.08 -14.14 -0.01
CA THR A 88 7.49 -14.37 -1.34
C THR A 88 8.02 -15.61 -2.06
N TRP A 89 9.18 -16.14 -1.68
CA TRP A 89 9.81 -17.33 -2.28
C TRP A 89 9.91 -18.49 -1.28
N PHE A 90 10.46 -19.62 -1.73
CA PHE A 90 10.73 -20.75 -0.86
C PHE A 90 11.95 -20.49 0.01
N THR A 91 11.98 -21.05 1.21
CA THR A 91 13.05 -20.85 2.18
C THR A 91 13.65 -22.15 2.67
N SER A 92 14.94 -22.12 2.99
CA SER A 92 15.62 -23.21 3.68
C SER A 92 15.36 -23.16 5.18
N LYS A 93 15.76 -24.19 5.94
CA LYS A 93 15.62 -24.19 7.42
C LYS A 93 16.25 -22.97 8.10
N ALA A 94 17.29 -22.38 7.50
CA ALA A 94 17.94 -21.17 8.03
C ALA A 94 17.32 -19.86 7.50
N GLY A 95 16.25 -19.93 6.70
CA GLY A 95 15.60 -18.74 6.14
C GLY A 95 16.22 -18.22 4.85
N ARG A 96 17.09 -18.97 4.17
CA ARG A 96 17.67 -18.49 2.90
C ARG A 96 16.64 -18.63 1.76
N PRO A 97 16.33 -17.57 1.00
CA PRO A 97 15.33 -17.63 -0.05
C PRO A 97 15.82 -18.30 -1.34
N SER A 98 14.92 -18.94 -2.06
CA SER A 98 15.11 -19.56 -3.38
C SER A 98 13.80 -19.55 -4.18
N ARG A 99 13.88 -19.17 -5.45
CA ARG A 99 12.73 -19.20 -6.38
C ARG A 99 12.24 -20.61 -6.69
N THR A 100 13.08 -21.62 -6.46
CA THR A 100 12.80 -23.01 -6.82
C THR A 100 12.65 -23.84 -5.55
N LYS A 101 11.55 -24.59 -5.45
CA LYS A 101 11.31 -25.54 -4.37
C LYS A 101 12.22 -26.76 -4.53
N THR A 102 12.98 -27.09 -3.49
CA THR A 102 13.83 -28.29 -3.43
C THR A 102 13.79 -28.90 -2.05
N VAL A 103 14.44 -30.06 -1.84
CA VAL A 103 14.60 -30.67 -0.50
C VAL A 103 15.28 -29.73 0.51
N THR A 104 16.10 -28.79 0.03
CA THR A 104 16.76 -27.78 0.87
C THR A 104 15.87 -26.56 1.09
N TYR A 105 15.05 -26.18 0.10
CA TYR A 105 14.15 -25.02 0.11
C TYR A 105 12.69 -25.50 0.08
N THR A 106 12.18 -25.97 1.22
CA THR A 106 10.87 -26.64 1.31
C THR A 106 9.77 -25.74 1.88
N TYR A 107 10.13 -24.74 2.69
CA TYR A 107 9.19 -23.87 3.40
C TYR A 107 8.69 -22.71 2.54
N GLY A 108 7.49 -22.19 2.83
CA GLY A 108 6.86 -21.12 2.05
C GLY A 108 6.41 -21.52 0.63
N PRO A 109 6.13 -20.55 -0.25
CA PRO A 109 6.07 -19.11 0.02
C PRO A 109 4.88 -18.75 0.92
N TYR A 110 4.99 -17.63 1.63
CA TYR A 110 3.98 -17.16 2.58
C TYR A 110 3.10 -16.06 2.00
N LEU A 111 3.59 -15.39 0.95
CA LEU A 111 2.90 -14.35 0.18
C LEU A 111 3.03 -14.65 -1.32
N GLN A 112 1.96 -14.35 -2.07
CA GLN A 112 2.00 -14.41 -3.55
C GLN A 112 2.80 -13.24 -4.13
N SER A 113 2.67 -12.06 -3.52
CA SER A 113 3.45 -10.86 -3.84
C SER A 113 3.55 -9.99 -2.59
N PHE A 114 4.61 -9.17 -2.52
CA PHE A 114 4.77 -8.25 -1.40
C PHE A 114 3.80 -7.06 -1.58
N PRO A 115 2.91 -6.79 -0.61
CA PRO A 115 1.89 -5.76 -0.76
C PRO A 115 2.50 -4.34 -0.72
N GLU A 116 1.94 -3.45 -1.53
CA GLU A 116 2.23 -2.02 -1.45
C GLU A 116 1.36 -1.34 -0.38
N ASP A 117 1.92 -0.35 0.30
CA ASP A 117 1.14 0.53 1.17
C ASP A 117 0.18 1.38 0.31
N PRO A 118 -1.16 1.26 0.46
CA PRO A 118 -2.12 2.03 -0.33
C PRO A 118 -2.16 3.53 -0.01
N VAL A 119 -1.52 3.98 1.07
CA VAL A 119 -1.42 5.40 1.44
C VAL A 119 -0.28 6.07 0.69
N THR A 120 0.88 5.41 0.66
CA THR A 120 2.10 5.98 0.10
C THR A 120 2.54 5.39 -1.24
N GLU A 121 1.85 4.34 -1.69
CA GLU A 121 2.12 3.59 -2.93
C GLU A 121 3.57 3.07 -2.99
N SER A 122 4.08 2.70 -1.81
CA SER A 122 5.44 2.25 -1.61
C SER A 122 5.44 0.82 -1.06
N SER A 123 6.28 -0.03 -1.63
CA SER A 123 6.57 -1.36 -1.07
C SER A 123 7.78 -1.35 -0.14
N LYS A 124 8.31 -0.17 0.21
CA LYS A 124 9.51 -0.05 1.04
C LYS A 124 9.29 -0.64 2.43
N VAL A 125 10.30 -1.32 2.98
CA VAL A 125 10.26 -1.84 4.35
C VAL A 125 11.44 -1.28 5.13
N VAL A 126 11.14 -0.67 6.27
CA VAL A 126 12.12 -0.31 7.30
C VAL A 126 12.13 -1.42 8.33
N ILE A 127 13.31 -1.97 8.63
CA ILE A 127 13.47 -3.12 9.52
C ILE A 127 14.27 -2.67 10.74
N ASP A 128 13.68 -2.84 11.93
CA ASP A 128 14.32 -2.60 13.22
C ASP A 128 14.77 -3.92 13.85
N LEU A 129 16.07 -4.02 14.12
CA LEU A 129 16.71 -5.23 14.66
C LEU A 129 16.87 -5.18 16.19
N THR A 130 16.92 -3.99 16.79
CA THR A 130 17.37 -3.81 18.18
C THR A 130 16.25 -3.46 19.14
N HIS A 131 15.02 -3.16 18.69
CA HIS A 131 13.92 -2.68 19.54
C HIS A 131 14.32 -1.39 20.30
N GLU A 132 15.43 -0.74 19.91
CA GLU A 132 15.87 0.52 20.49
C GLU A 132 15.09 1.64 19.81
N ARG A 133 13.87 1.85 20.30
CA ARG A 133 12.98 3.00 20.10
C ARG A 133 13.22 3.74 18.79
N ILE A 134 12.53 3.31 17.73
CA ILE A 134 11.75 4.08 16.73
C ILE A 134 12.39 5.38 16.17
N MET A 135 12.88 6.31 16.99
CA MET A 135 13.38 7.62 16.61
C MET A 135 14.79 7.66 15.98
N ASP A 136 15.67 6.68 16.19
CA ASP A 136 17.05 6.74 15.66
C ASP A 136 17.15 6.15 14.24
N ASP A 137 16.50 5.00 14.01
CA ASP A 137 16.38 4.40 12.67
C ASP A 137 15.44 5.18 11.75
N LEU A 138 14.37 5.79 12.31
CA LEU A 138 13.54 6.72 11.56
C LEU A 138 14.36 7.92 11.07
N LYS A 139 15.31 8.46 11.84
CA LYS A 139 16.17 9.55 11.35
C LYS A 139 17.05 9.08 10.19
N THR A 140 17.65 7.90 10.27
CA THR A 140 18.57 7.44 9.21
C THR A 140 17.84 7.15 7.89
N TYR A 141 16.61 6.63 7.93
CA TYR A 141 15.78 6.44 6.72
C TYR A 141 15.03 7.72 6.25
N VAL A 142 14.70 8.66 7.15
CA VAL A 142 14.10 9.97 6.81
C VAL A 142 15.13 10.93 6.18
N HIS A 143 16.41 10.84 6.57
CA HIS A 143 17.41 11.84 6.18
C HIS A 143 18.14 11.58 4.86
N ASN A 144 18.05 10.39 4.26
CA ASN A 144 18.81 10.07 3.04
C ASN A 144 17.99 10.09 1.74
N SER A 145 16.74 10.56 1.79
CA SER A 145 15.94 10.75 0.59
C SER A 145 14.96 11.89 0.78
N THR A 146 15.21 13.00 0.07
CA THR A 146 14.28 14.11 -0.14
C THR A 146 12.94 13.66 -0.76
N SER A 147 12.77 12.36 -1.03
CA SER A 147 11.66 11.71 -1.73
C SER A 147 11.11 10.48 -0.99
N ALA A 148 11.32 10.32 0.33
CA ALA A 148 10.88 9.14 1.08
C ALA A 148 9.34 9.02 1.14
N LYS A 149 8.77 8.35 0.14
CA LYS A 149 7.34 8.01 0.03
C LYS A 149 6.88 6.94 1.03
N GLY A 150 7.30 6.94 2.30
CA GLY A 150 6.82 5.95 3.30
C GLY A 150 6.94 4.46 2.90
N GLY A 151 6.11 3.59 3.50
CA GLY A 151 6.08 2.14 3.29
C GLY A 151 5.62 1.36 4.53
N TRP A 152 6.29 0.25 4.83
CA TRP A 152 6.05 -0.61 5.98
C TRP A 152 7.18 -0.50 7.00
N TYR A 153 6.86 -0.67 8.28
CA TYR A 153 7.82 -0.88 9.35
C TYR A 153 7.67 -2.30 9.90
N TYR A 154 8.79 -2.97 10.13
CA TYR A 154 8.84 -4.31 10.69
C TYR A 154 9.85 -4.36 11.85
N GLU A 155 9.43 -4.95 12.96
CA GLU A 155 10.25 -5.16 14.14
C GLU A 155 10.63 -6.64 14.29
N ALA A 156 11.92 -6.95 14.16
CA ALA A 156 12.39 -8.33 14.13
C ALA A 156 12.24 -9.09 15.46
N LYS A 157 12.31 -8.40 16.60
CA LYS A 157 12.21 -9.04 17.92
C LYS A 157 10.79 -9.51 18.25
N THR A 158 9.79 -8.74 17.86
CA THR A 158 8.37 -9.00 18.19
C THR A 158 7.59 -9.58 17.02
N GLY A 159 8.08 -9.41 15.78
CA GLY A 159 7.36 -9.73 14.56
C GLY A 159 6.27 -8.72 14.21
N GLN A 160 6.23 -7.56 14.86
CA GLN A 160 5.21 -6.54 14.62
C GLN A 160 5.43 -5.83 13.28
N VAL A 161 4.32 -5.60 12.57
CA VAL A 161 4.27 -4.78 11.35
C VAL A 161 3.30 -3.63 11.57
N VAL A 162 3.75 -2.43 11.24
CA VAL A 162 2.94 -1.21 11.21
C VAL A 162 3.23 -0.41 9.94
N VAL A 163 2.39 0.58 9.67
CA VAL A 163 2.56 1.48 8.52
C VAL A 163 3.62 2.52 8.84
N TYR A 164 4.50 2.75 7.87
CA TYR A 164 5.45 3.85 7.90
C TYR A 164 5.01 4.95 6.94
N ILE A 165 4.25 5.90 7.46
CA ILE A 165 3.96 7.15 6.77
C ILE A 165 5.22 8.03 6.86
N GLY A 166 6.01 8.06 5.78
CA GLY A 166 7.17 8.93 5.67
C GLY A 166 6.81 10.41 5.80
N ARG A 167 7.81 11.31 5.73
CA ARG A 167 7.68 12.75 5.97
C ARG A 167 6.65 13.48 5.07
N THR A 168 6.19 12.87 3.99
CA THR A 168 5.40 13.53 2.93
C THR A 168 3.88 13.51 3.16
N VAL A 169 3.35 12.67 4.07
CA VAL A 169 1.89 12.56 4.28
C VAL A 169 1.50 13.22 5.60
N ASN A 170 0.48 14.08 5.58
CA ASN A 170 -0.09 14.64 6.81
C ASN A 170 -0.46 13.52 7.80
N ASN A 171 -0.17 13.78 9.07
CA ASN A 171 -0.18 12.84 10.22
C ASN A 171 -1.54 12.19 10.54
N ASP A 172 -2.55 12.34 9.67
CA ASP A 172 -3.94 11.88 9.87
C ASP A 172 -4.11 10.36 9.76
N TYR A 173 -3.08 9.64 9.29
CA TYR A 173 -3.10 8.17 9.13
C TYR A 173 -2.22 7.42 10.16
N ALA A 174 -1.62 8.12 11.13
CA ALA A 174 -0.65 7.55 12.06
C ALA A 174 -1.23 6.58 13.11
N TYR A 175 -2.55 6.45 13.19
CA TYR A 175 -3.25 5.81 14.31
C TYR A 175 -4.14 4.61 13.93
N TYR A 176 -3.91 3.97 12.77
CA TYR A 176 -4.66 2.77 12.36
C TYR A 176 -3.79 1.53 12.23
#